data_AF-A0A1Z1WQ53-F1
#
_entry.id   AF-A0A1Z1WQ53-F1
#
_cell.length_a   1.000
_cell.length_b   1.000
_cell.length_c   1.000
_cell.angle_alpha   90.00
_cell.angle_beta   90.00
_cell.angle_gamma   90.00
#
_symmetry.space_group_name_H-M   'P 1'
#
loop_
_entity.id
_entity.type
_entity.pdbx_description
1 polymer ?
#
loop_
_entity_poly.entity_id
_entity_poly.type
_entity_poly.pdbx_seq_one_letter_code
_entity_poly.pdbx_strand_id
1 'polypeptide(L)'
;MWFNGQGHSPTLSIQFGVHRYTLKADCDSDVVAAQLYHSATGVDPAVGRAFTIPCNGARKTVNYQLRGGFYYFYFLSGVNNTHVVADGA
;
A
#
# COMPACT_ATOMS: atom_id res chain seq x y z
N MET A 1 13.39 -3.85 0.84
CA MET A 1 12.96 -5.12 0.23
C MET A 1 11.81 -4.82 -0.71
N TRP A 2 11.75 -5.44 -1.88
CA TRP A 2 10.76 -5.12 -2.90
C TRP A 2 9.51 -5.96 -2.64
N PHE A 3 8.33 -5.33 -2.67
CA PHE A 3 7.12 -5.90 -2.06
C PHE A 3 6.09 -6.44 -3.06
N ASN A 4 6.45 -6.55 -4.32
CA ASN A 4 5.49 -6.81 -5.40
C ASN A 4 5.52 -8.24 -5.96
N GLY A 5 6.42 -9.11 -5.49
CA GLY A 5 6.46 -10.51 -5.91
C GLY A 5 5.17 -11.30 -5.58
N GLN A 6 4.32 -10.77 -4.70
CA GLN A 6 3.07 -11.41 -4.26
C GLN A 6 1.83 -10.50 -4.39
N GLY A 7 1.92 -9.33 -5.06
CA GLY A 7 0.77 -8.43 -5.23
C GLY A 7 0.33 -7.64 -4.00
N HIS A 8 1.08 -7.68 -2.89
CA HIS A 8 0.75 -6.95 -1.67
C HIS A 8 2.00 -6.63 -0.83
N SER A 9 1.95 -5.54 -0.07
CA SER A 9 3.00 -5.22 0.89
C SER A 9 3.03 -6.21 2.06
N PRO A 10 4.14 -6.31 2.81
CA PRO A 10 4.14 -6.97 4.10
C PRO A 10 3.09 -6.36 5.00
N THR A 11 2.53 -7.20 5.85
CA THR A 11 1.61 -6.77 6.89
C THR A 11 2.36 -6.03 7.99
N LEU A 12 1.89 -4.83 8.33
CA LEU A 12 2.46 -3.98 9.36
C LEU A 12 1.55 -4.00 10.59
N SER A 13 2.15 -4.12 11.78
CA SER A 13 1.45 -3.92 13.05
C SER A 13 1.43 -2.42 13.36
N ILE A 14 0.24 -1.84 13.45
CA ILE A 14 0.01 -0.41 13.56
C ILE A 14 -0.75 -0.10 14.85
N GLN A 15 -0.42 1.01 15.49
CA GLN A 15 -1.15 1.54 16.66
C GLN A 15 -2.32 2.42 16.25
N PHE A 16 -3.27 2.65 17.15
CA PHE A 16 -4.34 3.62 16.91
C PHE A 16 -3.77 5.03 16.67
N GLY A 17 -4.17 5.70 15.59
CA GLY A 17 -3.69 7.05 15.30
C GLY A 17 -3.76 7.46 13.83
N VAL A 18 -3.23 8.64 13.55
CA VAL A 18 -3.01 9.13 12.17
C VAL A 18 -1.67 8.60 11.69
N HIS A 19 -1.69 7.92 10.55
CA HIS A 19 -0.49 7.37 9.91
C HIS A 19 -0.33 7.94 8.51
N ARG A 20 0.90 8.34 8.20
CA ARG A 20 1.27 8.93 6.91
C ARG A 20 2.25 8.01 6.22
N TYR A 21 1.85 7.48 5.06
CA TYR A 21 2.71 6.62 4.24
C TYR A 21 3.12 7.36 2.97
N THR A 22 4.41 7.32 2.64
CA THR A 22 4.91 7.79 1.35
C THR A 22 5.29 6.59 0.50
N LEU A 23 4.54 6.36 -0.56
CA LEU A 23 4.75 5.27 -1.50
C LEU A 23 5.48 5.80 -2.73
N LYS A 24 6.40 5.01 -3.27
CA LYS A 24 6.99 5.22 -4.61
C LYS A 24 6.88 3.91 -5.38
N ALA A 25 6.61 3.99 -6.67
CA ALA A 25 6.63 2.83 -7.56
C ALA A 25 7.57 3.08 -8.75
N ASP A 26 8.24 2.04 -9.20
CA ASP A 26 8.99 1.97 -10.46
C ASP A 26 8.48 0.76 -11.23
N CYS A 27 7.89 0.97 -12.41
CA CYS A 27 7.14 -0.05 -13.16
C CYS A 27 7.06 0.29 -14.65
N ASP A 28 6.81 -0.72 -15.48
CA ASP A 28 6.65 -0.58 -16.95
C ASP A 28 5.27 0.02 -17.38
N SER A 29 4.39 0.33 -16.42
CA SER A 29 3.06 0.93 -16.65
C SER A 29 3.04 2.42 -16.30
N ASP A 30 1.95 3.16 -16.54
CA ASP A 30 1.86 4.57 -16.12
C ASP A 30 1.63 4.73 -14.60
N VAL A 31 0.79 3.86 -14.03
CA VAL A 31 0.37 3.90 -12.63
C VAL A 31 0.14 2.50 -12.07
N VAL A 32 0.25 2.38 -10.75
CA VAL A 32 -0.19 1.21 -9.98
C VAL A 32 -1.37 1.61 -9.13
N ALA A 33 -2.47 0.86 -9.24
CA ALA A 33 -3.61 1.00 -8.35
C ALA A 33 -3.37 0.21 -7.05
N ALA A 34 -3.61 0.84 -5.90
CA ALA A 34 -3.42 0.25 -4.59
C ALA A 34 -4.62 0.53 -3.68
N GLN A 35 -4.87 -0.39 -2.75
CA GLN A 35 -5.90 -0.30 -1.72
C GLN A 35 -5.33 -0.76 -0.38
N LEU A 36 -5.56 0.00 0.68
CA LEU A 36 -5.20 -0.41 2.04
C LEU A 36 -6.28 -1.36 2.58
N TYR A 37 -5.86 -2.44 3.23
CA TYR A 37 -6.73 -3.40 3.93
C TYR A 37 -6.32 -3.53 5.40
N HIS A 38 -7.31 -3.75 6.26
CA HIS A 38 -7.11 -4.14 7.64
C HIS A 38 -7.25 -5.66 7.75
N SER A 39 -6.21 -6.35 8.21
CA SER A 39 -6.23 -7.79 8.36
C SER A 39 -7.14 -8.18 9.52
N ALA A 40 -8.15 -8.97 9.22
CA ALA A 40 -9.16 -9.43 10.16
C ALA A 40 -9.44 -10.93 9.98
N THR A 41 -10.08 -11.55 10.97
CA THR A 41 -10.54 -12.93 10.82
C THR A 41 -11.67 -12.99 9.80
N GLY A 42 -11.42 -13.62 8.65
CA GLY A 42 -12.40 -13.77 7.57
C GLY A 42 -12.08 -12.86 6.38
N VAL A 43 -12.97 -11.91 6.09
CA VAL A 43 -12.79 -10.96 4.98
C VAL A 43 -12.13 -9.70 5.50
N ASP A 44 -10.96 -9.38 4.94
CA ASP A 44 -10.24 -8.14 5.26
C ASP A 44 -11.01 -6.93 4.72
N PRO A 45 -11.47 -5.99 5.58
CA PRO A 45 -12.14 -4.79 5.11
C PRO A 45 -11.15 -3.80 4.46
N ALA A 46 -11.59 -3.20 3.34
CA ALA A 46 -10.88 -2.10 2.70
C ALA A 46 -10.93 -0.85 3.58
N VAL A 47 -9.79 -0.15 3.67
CA VAL A 47 -9.62 1.08 4.45
C VAL A 47 -9.54 2.27 3.50
N GLY A 48 -10.54 3.14 3.57
CA GLY A 48 -10.64 4.31 2.69
C GLY A 48 -10.88 3.91 1.23
N ARG A 49 -10.42 4.76 0.29
CA ARG A 49 -10.57 4.53 -1.15
C ARG A 49 -9.27 4.02 -1.76
N ALA A 50 -9.41 3.30 -2.87
CA ALA A 50 -8.28 2.95 -3.71
C ALA A 50 -7.62 4.22 -4.27
N PHE A 51 -6.33 4.14 -4.54
CA PHE A 51 -5.52 5.25 -5.02
C PHE A 51 -4.50 4.77 -6.03
N THR A 52 -3.92 5.70 -6.78
CA THR A 52 -2.87 5.42 -7.75
C THR A 52 -1.51 5.93 -7.28
N ILE A 53 -0.48 5.15 -7.60
CA ILE A 53 0.93 5.46 -7.40
C ILE A 53 1.56 5.62 -8.79
N PRO A 54 2.17 6.76 -9.14
CA PRO A 54 2.84 6.92 -10.42
C PRO A 54 4.06 6.00 -10.56
N CYS A 55 4.22 5.39 -11.73
CA CYS A 55 5.33 4.49 -12.09
C CYS A 55 6.53 5.24 -12.68
N ASN A 56 7.00 6.27 -11.99
CA ASN A 56 8.17 7.06 -12.43
C ASN A 56 9.07 7.44 -11.25
N GLY A 57 8.99 6.68 -10.15
CA GLY A 57 9.67 6.96 -8.90
C GLY A 57 9.11 8.17 -8.14
N ALA A 58 8.03 8.81 -8.61
CA ALA A 58 7.41 9.91 -7.89
C ALA A 58 6.83 9.46 -6.55
N ARG A 59 6.90 10.36 -5.56
CA ARG A 59 6.35 10.16 -4.23
C ARG A 59 4.85 10.40 -4.23
N LYS A 60 4.10 9.41 -3.75
CA LYS A 60 2.68 9.54 -3.41
C LYS A 60 2.52 9.43 -1.90
N THR A 61 2.02 10.49 -1.26
CA THR A 61 1.68 10.44 0.16
C THR A 61 0.20 10.16 0.35
N VAL A 62 -0.12 9.29 1.30
CA VAL A 62 -1.47 8.97 1.77
C VAL A 62 -1.52 9.06 3.29
N ASN A 63 -2.63 9.56 3.83
CA ASN A 63 -2.86 9.69 5.26
C ASN A 63 -4.10 8.88 5.66
N TYR A 64 -3.99 8.10 6.73
CA TYR A 64 -5.09 7.29 7.24
C TYR A 64 -5.24 7.47 8.75
N GLN A 65 -6.48 7.57 9.22
CA GLN A 65 -6.83 7.39 10.63
C GLN A 65 -7.10 5.89 10.85
N LEU A 66 -6.18 5.19 11.51
CA LEU A 66 -6.24 3.75 11.71
C LEU A 66 -6.62 3.41 13.15
N ARG A 67 -7.34 2.30 13.33
CA ARG A 67 -7.86 1.89 14.64
C ARG A 67 -6.89 1.00 15.44
N GLY A 68 -5.65 0.88 14.98
CA GLY A 68 -4.70 -0.14 15.43
C GLY A 68 -4.99 -1.50 14.80
N GLY A 69 -4.05 -2.45 14.90
CA GLY A 69 -4.14 -3.78 14.30
C GLY A 69 -3.15 -3.99 13.16
N PHE A 70 -3.46 -4.93 12.27
CA PHE A 70 -2.55 -5.34 11.19
C PHE A 70 -3.05 -4.81 9.84
N TYR A 71 -2.19 -4.17 9.05
CA TYR A 71 -2.58 -3.55 7.79
C TYR A 71 -1.60 -3.88 6.67
N TYR A 72 -2.08 -3.95 5.44
CA TYR A 72 -1.25 -4.13 4.24
C TYR A 72 -1.85 -3.41 3.03
N PHE A 73 -1.00 -3.00 2.11
CA PHE A 73 -1.41 -2.47 0.81
C PHE A 73 -1.55 -3.63 -0.18
N TYR A 74 -2.71 -3.74 -0.81
CA TYR A 74 -2.95 -4.65 -1.94
C TYR A 74 -2.82 -3.87 -3.25
N PHE A 75 -2.08 -4.41 -4.22
CA PHE A 75 -1.90 -3.80 -5.53
C PHE A 75 -2.86 -4.42 -6.55
N LEU A 76 -3.83 -3.63 -7.00
CA LEU A 76 -4.97 -4.05 -7.82
C LEU A 76 -4.61 -4.24 -9.30
N SER A 77 -3.57 -3.56 -9.79
CA SER A 77 -3.07 -3.67 -11.16
C SER A 77 -1.88 -4.62 -11.22
N GLY A 78 -1.77 -5.40 -12.30
CA GLY A 78 -0.73 -6.42 -12.49
C GLY A 78 0.68 -5.89 -12.18
N VAL A 79 1.32 -6.50 -11.19
CA VAL A 79 2.57 -6.03 -10.55
C VAL A 79 3.83 -6.69 -11.09
N ASN A 80 3.78 -7.28 -12.28
CA ASN A 80 5.00 -7.79 -12.93
C ASN A 80 5.98 -6.60 -13.07
N ASN A 81 7.15 -6.70 -12.43
CA ASN A 81 8.20 -5.66 -12.39
C ASN A 81 7.89 -4.33 -11.66
N THR A 82 6.99 -4.31 -10.66
CA THR A 82 6.62 -3.07 -9.94
C THR A 82 7.36 -2.84 -8.61
N HIS A 83 8.39 -2.00 -8.53
CA HIS A 83 9.11 -1.77 -7.26
C HIS A 83 8.41 -0.74 -6.38
N VAL A 84 7.52 -1.20 -5.50
CA VAL A 84 6.88 -0.32 -4.51
C VAL A 84 7.69 -0.28 -3.21
N VAL A 85 8.00 0.94 -2.74
CA VAL A 85 8.62 1.18 -1.43
C VAL A 85 7.74 2.14 -0.62
N ALA A 86 7.50 1.81 0.64
CA ALA A 86 6.89 2.71 1.61
C ALA A 86 7.99 3.33 2.49
N ASP A 87 8.01 4.66 2.57
CA ASP A 87 8.88 5.45 3.42
C ASP A 87 7.97 6.24 4.38
N GLY A 88 8.06 5.95 5.68
CA GLY A 88 7.15 6.44 6.70
C GLY A 88 6.66 5.32 7.61
N ALA A 89 7.42 5.10 8.68
CA ALA A 89 6.96 4.52 9.94
C ALA A 89 6.83 5.66 10.95
#